data_AF-A0A7K3J0E3-F1
#
_entry.id   AF-A0A7K3J0E3-F1
#
_cell.length_a   1.000
_cell.length_b   1.000
_cell.length_c   1.000
_cell.angle_alpha   90.00
_cell.angle_beta   90.00
_cell.angle_gamma   90.00
#
_symmetry.space_group_name_H-M   'P 1'
#
loop_
_entity.id
_entity.type
_entity.pdbx_description
1 polymer ?
#
loop_
_entity_poly.entity_id
_entity_poly.type
_entity_poly.pdbx_seq_one_letter_code
_entity_poly.pdbx_strand_id
1 'polypeptide(L)'
;MGKYRKHILFISLLTLLITFAGVLIFYPVPTPPESAVRYARMALSSARKNNADLYAENLYYDAKIYYDSAMKAWQRENMKFIYRRNFDSVLKYADLTMKKAYLSIQASQSNISDLRINLSQKLSALKEIVHEISRRFEDYPLDAEIRDRISKGGFLLEEGAIAYRIGDYLKADSKIRESEHLLASSYEYAHTHLRNYFRLYPQWKIWIDSTITVSDSTNDYSIIIDKYSRKLIVYNDGKKFREYSAELSQNWVGDKRVRGDKATPEGMYKITRKFRSDSTKYYKALLLNYPNEEDSANFERAKARGALPQSAKIGGMIEIHGHGGKGIDWTEGCIALTNNDMDNLFNIVKVGTPVTIVGSMQSLRQILRN
;
A
#
# COMPACT_ATOMS: atom_id res chain seq x y z
N MET A 1 -97.62 -38.40 26.20
CA MET A 1 -96.30 -38.30 26.87
C MET A 1 -95.14 -37.79 25.99
N GLY A 2 -95.20 -37.85 24.65
CA GLY A 2 -94.06 -37.46 23.78
C GLY A 2 -93.74 -35.95 23.67
N LYS A 3 -94.73 -35.05 23.77
CA LYS A 3 -94.51 -33.59 23.64
C LYS A 3 -93.79 -32.96 24.84
N TYR A 4 -94.16 -33.36 26.06
CA TYR A 4 -93.55 -32.87 27.31
C TYR A 4 -92.08 -33.30 27.45
N ARG A 5 -91.73 -34.51 27.01
CA ARG A 5 -90.34 -35.02 27.06
C ARG A 5 -89.40 -34.25 26.13
N LYS A 6 -89.88 -33.82 24.96
CA LYS A 6 -89.13 -32.94 24.03
C LYS A 6 -88.92 -31.54 24.59
N HIS A 7 -89.92 -30.97 25.28
CA HIS A 7 -89.80 -29.65 25.93
C HIS A 7 -88.81 -29.69 27.11
N ILE A 8 -88.84 -30.73 27.94
CA ILE A 8 -87.89 -30.90 29.04
C ILE A 8 -86.45 -31.05 28.51
N LEU A 9 -86.24 -31.88 27.48
CA LEU A 9 -84.93 -32.01 26.83
C LEU A 9 -84.42 -30.69 26.25
N PHE A 10 -85.30 -29.89 25.64
CA PHE A 10 -84.94 -28.58 25.09
C PHE A 10 -84.56 -27.58 26.20
N ILE A 11 -85.35 -27.51 27.27
CA ILE A 11 -85.06 -26.63 28.42
C ILE A 11 -83.77 -27.06 29.13
N SER A 12 -83.54 -28.35 29.32
CA SER A 12 -82.28 -28.88 29.91
C SER A 12 -81.06 -28.59 29.04
N LEU A 13 -81.19 -28.68 27.71
CA LEU A 13 -80.11 -28.32 26.78
C LEU A 13 -79.84 -26.81 26.83
N LEU A 14 -80.90 -26.00 26.90
CA LEU A 14 -80.80 -24.54 26.97
C LEU A 14 -80.17 -24.08 28.31
N THR A 15 -80.56 -24.67 29.43
CA THR A 15 -79.94 -24.37 30.72
C THR A 15 -78.50 -24.83 30.77
N LEU A 16 -78.15 -25.99 30.18
CA LEU A 16 -76.75 -26.42 30.03
C LEU A 16 -75.94 -25.46 29.16
N LEU A 17 -76.52 -24.94 28.08
CA LEU A 17 -75.90 -23.95 27.21
C LEU A 17 -75.68 -22.62 27.95
N ILE A 18 -76.66 -22.17 28.74
CA ILE A 18 -76.56 -20.93 29.52
C ILE A 18 -75.56 -21.08 30.67
N THR A 19 -75.53 -22.21 31.37
CA THR A 19 -74.54 -22.46 32.43
C THR A 19 -73.14 -22.63 31.84
N PHE A 20 -72.99 -23.32 30.71
CA PHE A 20 -71.72 -23.42 29.99
C PHE A 20 -71.24 -22.06 29.48
N ALA A 21 -72.13 -21.25 28.90
CA ALA A 21 -71.82 -19.87 28.50
C ALA A 21 -71.43 -19.01 29.71
N GLY A 22 -72.14 -19.15 30.84
CA GLY A 22 -71.81 -18.50 32.10
C GLY A 22 -70.43 -18.90 32.61
N VAL A 23 -70.09 -20.20 32.61
CA VAL A 23 -68.75 -20.69 32.99
C VAL A 23 -67.68 -20.16 32.05
N LEU A 24 -67.93 -20.09 30.74
CA LEU A 24 -66.97 -19.53 29.78
C LEU A 24 -66.72 -18.03 30.03
N ILE A 25 -67.75 -17.24 30.37
CA ILE A 25 -67.61 -15.81 30.68
C ILE A 25 -66.68 -15.58 31.90
N PHE A 26 -66.68 -16.49 32.87
CA PHE A 26 -65.82 -16.41 34.07
C PHE A 26 -64.53 -17.22 33.96
N TYR A 27 -64.33 -18.00 32.90
CA TYR A 27 -63.10 -18.77 32.71
C TYR A 27 -61.97 -17.84 32.24
N PRO A 28 -60.80 -17.85 32.90
CA PRO A 28 -59.73 -16.93 32.57
C PRO A 28 -59.23 -17.15 31.14
N VAL A 29 -59.39 -16.14 30.30
CA VAL A 29 -58.83 -16.12 28.94
C VAL A 29 -57.34 -15.82 29.02
N PRO A 30 -56.46 -16.65 28.41
CA PRO A 30 -55.05 -16.33 28.31
C PRO A 30 -54.83 -14.97 27.64
N THR A 31 -54.17 -14.04 28.34
CA THR A 31 -53.90 -12.70 27.83
C THR A 31 -52.88 -12.76 26.69
N PRO A 32 -53.17 -12.18 25.51
CA PRO A 32 -52.19 -12.13 24.40
C PRO A 32 -50.89 -11.43 24.81
N PRO A 33 -49.71 -11.93 24.41
CA PRO A 33 -48.40 -11.41 24.82
C PRO A 33 -47.98 -10.17 24.00
N GLU A 34 -48.91 -9.24 23.73
CA GLU A 34 -48.70 -8.11 22.84
C GLU A 34 -47.55 -7.20 23.31
N SER A 35 -47.48 -6.94 24.61
CA SER A 35 -46.41 -6.13 25.21
C SER A 35 -45.03 -6.76 25.01
N ALA A 36 -44.88 -8.06 25.26
CA ALA A 36 -43.63 -8.79 25.10
C ALA A 36 -43.15 -8.76 23.64
N VAL A 37 -44.05 -9.01 22.68
CA VAL A 37 -43.70 -8.97 21.25
C VAL A 37 -43.38 -7.55 20.79
N ARG A 38 -44.08 -6.54 21.30
CA ARG A 38 -43.76 -5.12 21.05
C ARG A 38 -42.37 -4.76 21.57
N TYR A 39 -42.02 -5.15 22.80
CA TYR A 39 -40.69 -4.91 23.36
C TYR A 39 -39.59 -5.64 22.59
N ALA A 40 -39.83 -6.88 22.17
CA ALA A 40 -38.89 -7.62 21.32
C ALA A 40 -38.64 -6.90 19.98
N ARG A 41 -39.70 -6.38 19.34
CA ARG A 41 -39.58 -5.57 18.11
C ARG A 41 -38.80 -4.28 18.36
N MET A 42 -39.07 -3.59 19.46
CA MET A 42 -38.35 -2.38 19.85
C MET A 42 -36.86 -2.67 20.11
N ALA A 43 -36.54 -3.81 20.74
CA ALA A 43 -35.17 -4.24 20.98
C ALA A 43 -34.41 -4.47 19.66
N LEU A 44 -35.02 -5.12 18.66
CA LEU A 44 -34.44 -5.27 17.32
C LEU A 44 -34.23 -3.92 16.61
N SER A 45 -35.21 -3.01 16.73
CA SER A 45 -35.07 -1.66 16.17
C SER A 45 -33.94 -0.88 16.84
N SER A 46 -33.79 -1.00 18.16
CA SER A 46 -32.70 -0.39 18.92
C SER A 46 -31.35 -0.99 18.54
N ALA A 47 -31.27 -2.31 18.36
CA ALA A 47 -30.06 -2.98 17.92
C ALA A 47 -29.58 -2.48 16.56
N ARG A 48 -30.52 -2.36 15.61
CA ARG A 48 -30.23 -1.78 14.29
C ARG A 48 -29.79 -0.32 14.36
N LYS A 49 -30.44 0.50 15.21
CA LYS A 49 -30.04 1.90 15.42
C LYS A 49 -28.61 2.03 15.97
N ASN A 50 -28.13 1.01 16.68
CA ASN A 50 -26.75 0.92 17.17
C ASN A 50 -25.83 0.11 16.22
N ASN A 51 -26.21 0.00 14.95
CA ASN A 51 -25.45 -0.66 13.88
C ASN A 51 -25.10 -2.13 14.14
N ALA A 52 -25.87 -2.82 14.99
CA ALA A 52 -25.58 -4.22 15.32
C ALA A 52 -25.75 -5.17 14.13
N ASP A 53 -26.53 -4.78 13.13
CA ASP A 53 -26.65 -5.47 11.84
C ASP A 53 -25.36 -5.42 11.01
N LEU A 54 -24.51 -4.41 11.22
CA LEU A 54 -23.24 -4.24 10.50
C LEU A 54 -22.05 -4.77 11.29
N TYR A 55 -21.99 -4.48 12.60
CA TYR A 55 -20.82 -4.76 13.43
C TYR A 55 -20.99 -5.94 14.38
N ALA A 56 -22.19 -6.51 14.49
CA ALA A 56 -22.47 -7.70 15.32
C ALA A 56 -23.48 -8.62 14.62
N GLU A 57 -23.31 -8.79 13.30
CA GLU A 57 -24.28 -9.41 12.38
C GLU A 57 -24.83 -10.73 12.92
N ASN A 58 -23.97 -11.63 13.40
CA ASN A 58 -24.37 -12.94 13.91
C ASN A 58 -25.36 -12.85 15.08
N LEU A 59 -25.09 -11.98 16.06
CA LEU A 59 -25.96 -11.81 17.25
C LEU A 59 -27.26 -11.10 16.89
N TYR A 60 -27.19 -10.13 15.97
CA TYR A 60 -28.38 -9.45 15.45
C TYR A 60 -29.27 -10.41 14.68
N TYR A 61 -28.68 -11.27 13.85
CA TYR A 61 -29.38 -12.27 13.06
C TYR A 61 -30.05 -13.33 13.95
N ASP A 62 -29.37 -13.82 14.99
CA ASP A 62 -29.98 -14.67 16.02
C ASP A 62 -31.23 -14.03 16.64
N ALA A 63 -31.14 -12.75 17.02
CA ALA A 63 -32.27 -12.01 17.58
C ALA A 63 -33.46 -11.96 16.61
N LYS A 64 -33.18 -11.73 15.32
CA LYS A 64 -34.20 -11.71 14.26
C LYS A 64 -34.86 -13.09 14.10
N ILE A 65 -34.08 -14.17 14.10
CA ILE A 65 -34.63 -15.55 14.03
C ILE A 65 -35.57 -15.83 15.20
N TYR A 66 -35.19 -15.44 16.43
CA TYR A 66 -36.06 -15.62 17.59
C TYR A 66 -37.35 -14.80 17.46
N TYR A 67 -37.28 -13.58 16.94
CA TYR A 67 -38.46 -12.76 16.72
C TYR A 67 -39.40 -13.40 15.69
N ASP A 68 -38.86 -13.87 14.57
CA ASP A 68 -39.63 -14.57 13.54
C ASP A 68 -40.28 -15.84 14.11
N SER A 69 -39.59 -16.53 15.02
CA SER A 69 -40.11 -17.69 15.75
C SER A 69 -41.26 -17.32 16.69
N ALA A 70 -41.14 -16.18 17.41
CA ALA A 70 -42.21 -15.64 18.25
C ALA A 70 -43.45 -15.30 17.42
N MET A 71 -43.28 -14.63 16.28
CA MET A 71 -44.38 -14.25 15.40
C MET A 71 -45.10 -15.47 14.81
N LYS A 72 -44.35 -16.47 14.36
CA LYS A 72 -44.91 -17.74 13.88
C LYS A 72 -45.65 -18.50 14.98
N ALA A 73 -45.11 -18.54 16.19
CA ALA A 73 -45.78 -19.16 17.34
C ALA A 73 -47.09 -18.40 17.68
N TRP A 74 -47.05 -17.07 17.71
CA TRP A 74 -48.21 -16.25 18.01
C TRP A 74 -49.32 -16.43 16.98
N GLN A 75 -48.98 -16.46 15.69
CA GLN A 75 -49.93 -16.74 14.62
C GLN A 75 -50.60 -18.11 14.80
N ARG A 76 -49.83 -19.15 15.16
CA ARG A 76 -50.37 -20.50 15.42
C ARG A 76 -51.33 -20.52 16.61
N GLU A 77 -51.01 -19.85 17.70
CA GLU A 77 -51.89 -19.78 18.86
C GLU A 77 -53.18 -18.98 18.56
N ASN A 78 -53.11 -17.93 17.74
CA ASN A 78 -54.28 -17.16 17.36
C ASN A 78 -55.28 -17.95 16.49
N MET A 79 -54.82 -18.99 15.77
CA MET A 79 -55.69 -19.93 15.04
C MET A 79 -56.43 -20.90 15.98
N LYS A 80 -55.99 -21.07 17.23
CA LYS A 80 -56.68 -21.92 18.21
C LYS A 80 -57.87 -21.19 18.81
N PHE A 81 -58.84 -21.98 19.26
CA PHE A 81 -59.97 -21.50 20.07
C PHE A 81 -59.47 -20.76 21.31
N ILE A 82 -60.13 -19.67 21.69
CA ILE A 82 -59.62 -18.64 22.61
C ILE A 82 -59.14 -19.19 23.97
N TYR A 83 -59.83 -20.19 24.53
CA TYR A 83 -59.47 -20.82 25.81
C TYR A 83 -58.38 -21.92 25.72
N ARG A 84 -57.98 -22.32 24.50
CA ARG A 84 -56.94 -23.36 24.26
C ARG A 84 -55.58 -22.77 23.86
N ARG A 85 -55.42 -21.46 23.93
CA ARG A 85 -54.20 -20.76 23.55
C ARG A 85 -53.14 -20.91 24.64
N ASN A 86 -51.90 -21.17 24.26
CA ASN A 86 -50.75 -21.14 25.16
C ASN A 86 -49.64 -20.26 24.56
N PHE A 87 -49.34 -19.15 25.24
CA PHE A 87 -48.37 -18.16 24.76
C PHE A 87 -46.95 -18.32 25.33
N ASP A 88 -46.64 -19.39 26.07
CA ASP A 88 -45.33 -19.62 26.70
C ASP A 88 -44.19 -19.62 25.69
N SER A 89 -44.41 -20.25 24.53
CA SER A 89 -43.42 -20.25 23.43
C SER A 89 -43.22 -18.85 22.86
N VAL A 90 -44.27 -18.04 22.75
CA VAL A 90 -44.18 -16.66 22.26
C VAL A 90 -43.38 -15.81 23.25
N LEU A 91 -43.67 -15.92 24.54
CA LEU A 91 -42.95 -15.23 25.62
C LEU A 91 -41.48 -15.63 25.65
N LYS A 92 -41.17 -16.92 25.55
CA LYS A 92 -39.79 -17.44 25.50
C LYS A 92 -39.00 -16.86 24.33
N TYR A 93 -39.58 -16.89 23.12
CA TYR A 93 -38.90 -16.36 21.94
C TYR A 93 -38.78 -14.84 21.97
N ALA A 94 -39.75 -14.12 22.53
CA ALA A 94 -39.67 -12.68 22.75
C ALA A 94 -38.54 -12.30 23.72
N ASP A 95 -38.39 -13.04 24.82
CA ASP A 95 -37.27 -12.86 25.76
C ASP A 95 -35.91 -13.13 25.11
N LEU A 96 -35.77 -14.26 24.39
CA LEU A 96 -34.55 -14.59 23.64
C LEU A 96 -34.20 -13.52 22.60
N THR A 97 -35.19 -12.96 21.92
CA THR A 97 -35.03 -11.83 20.99
C THR A 97 -34.42 -10.64 21.73
N MET A 98 -35.02 -10.21 22.84
CA MET A 98 -34.55 -9.07 23.62
C MET A 98 -33.13 -9.28 24.13
N LYS A 99 -32.84 -10.47 24.68
CA LYS A 99 -31.51 -10.84 25.18
C LYS A 99 -30.46 -10.80 24.07
N LYS A 100 -30.73 -11.41 22.92
CA LYS A 100 -29.79 -11.41 21.78
C LYS A 100 -29.63 -10.02 21.16
N ALA A 101 -30.71 -9.25 21.05
CA ALA A 101 -30.66 -7.86 20.59
C ALA A 101 -29.77 -7.01 21.52
N TYR A 102 -29.93 -7.13 22.84
CA TYR A 102 -29.08 -6.44 23.81
C TYR A 102 -27.60 -6.84 23.67
N LEU A 103 -27.31 -8.15 23.59
CA LEU A 103 -25.95 -8.65 23.39
C LEU A 103 -25.33 -8.13 22.08
N SER A 104 -26.13 -8.07 21.01
CA SER A 104 -25.68 -7.54 19.71
C SER A 104 -25.30 -6.06 19.78
N ILE A 105 -26.00 -5.25 20.60
CA ILE A 105 -25.65 -3.85 20.82
C ILE A 105 -24.30 -3.72 21.51
N GLN A 106 -24.09 -4.49 22.59
CA GLN A 106 -22.83 -4.46 23.33
C GLN A 106 -21.65 -4.91 22.46
N ALA A 107 -21.83 -6.00 21.70
CA ALA A 107 -20.83 -6.47 20.76
C ALA A 107 -20.54 -5.45 19.65
N SER A 108 -21.58 -4.81 19.09
CA SER A 108 -21.44 -3.75 18.07
C SER A 108 -20.59 -2.60 18.58
N GLN A 109 -20.88 -2.11 19.79
CA GLN A 109 -20.13 -1.00 20.40
C GLN A 109 -18.66 -1.35 20.65
N SER A 110 -18.39 -2.57 21.16
CA SER A 110 -17.02 -3.07 21.32
C SER A 110 -16.29 -3.16 19.98
N ASN A 111 -16.90 -3.83 18.99
CA ASN A 111 -16.31 -4.04 17.68
C ASN A 111 -16.03 -2.72 16.95
N ILE A 112 -16.91 -1.72 17.06
CA ILE A 112 -16.67 -0.37 16.53
C ILE A 112 -15.48 0.29 17.23
N SER A 113 -15.39 0.20 18.57
CA SER A 113 -14.27 0.76 19.32
C SER A 113 -12.94 0.13 18.92
N ASP A 114 -12.90 -1.20 18.85
CA ASP A 114 -11.71 -1.97 18.49
C ASP A 114 -11.27 -1.67 17.05
N LEU A 115 -12.22 -1.66 16.12
CA LEU A 115 -11.97 -1.31 14.71
C LEU A 115 -11.43 0.11 14.61
N ARG A 116 -12.03 1.08 15.31
CA ARG A 116 -11.55 2.47 15.31
C ARG A 116 -10.10 2.57 15.78
N ILE A 117 -9.74 1.90 16.88
CA ILE A 117 -8.37 1.91 17.41
C ILE A 117 -7.41 1.29 16.40
N ASN A 118 -7.75 0.13 15.83
CA ASN A 118 -6.93 -0.55 14.83
C ASN A 118 -6.70 0.33 13.59
N LEU A 119 -7.77 0.92 13.04
CA LEU A 119 -7.69 1.79 11.87
C LEU A 119 -6.86 3.04 12.16
N SER A 120 -6.96 3.62 13.35
CA SER A 120 -6.12 4.76 13.75
C SER A 120 -4.63 4.40 13.74
N GLN A 121 -4.28 3.22 14.26
CA GLN A 121 -2.90 2.75 14.28
C GLN A 121 -2.39 2.48 12.86
N LYS A 122 -3.20 1.80 12.02
CA LYS A 122 -2.87 1.55 10.61
C LYS A 122 -2.68 2.84 9.82
N LEU A 123 -3.57 3.81 9.98
CA LEU A 123 -3.44 5.12 9.34
C LEU A 123 -2.13 5.81 9.73
N SER A 124 -1.77 5.78 11.02
CA SER A 124 -0.50 6.35 11.48
C SER A 124 0.69 5.63 10.83
N ALA A 125 0.71 4.29 10.86
CA ALA A 125 1.80 3.51 10.28
C ALA A 125 1.95 3.72 8.77
N LEU A 126 0.85 3.78 8.03
CA LEU A 126 0.88 4.01 6.58
C LEU A 126 1.31 5.42 6.22
N LYS A 127 0.94 6.43 7.02
CA LYS A 127 1.44 7.80 6.84
C LYS A 127 2.95 7.87 7.02
N GLU A 128 3.49 7.17 8.02
CA GLU A 128 4.95 7.06 8.18
C GLU A 128 5.60 6.37 6.98
N ILE A 129 4.98 5.31 6.43
CA ILE A 129 5.49 4.68 5.19
C ILE A 129 5.51 5.67 4.02
N VAL A 130 4.44 6.44 3.80
CA VAL A 130 4.39 7.46 2.74
C VAL A 130 5.47 8.53 2.96
N HIS A 131 5.68 8.93 4.22
CA HIS A 131 6.73 9.88 4.57
C HIS A 131 8.12 9.33 4.26
N GLU A 132 8.42 8.10 4.68
CA GLU A 132 9.70 7.43 4.39
C GLU A 132 9.92 7.22 2.88
N ILE A 133 8.87 6.87 2.13
CA ILE A 133 8.93 6.77 0.67
C ILE A 133 9.34 8.12 0.06
N SER A 134 8.63 9.19 0.44
CA SER A 134 8.90 10.54 -0.10
C SER A 134 10.31 10.99 0.26
N ARG A 135 10.70 10.84 1.52
CA ARG A 135 12.03 11.25 2.00
C ARG A 135 13.19 10.51 1.31
N ARG A 136 13.05 9.20 1.05
CA ARG A 136 14.18 8.36 0.60
C ARG A 136 14.17 8.04 -0.89
N PHE A 137 13.01 8.06 -1.52
CA PHE A 137 12.81 7.53 -2.87
C PHE A 137 12.21 8.55 -3.86
N GLU A 138 12.05 9.82 -3.47
CA GLU A 138 11.60 10.89 -4.38
C GLU A 138 12.48 10.98 -5.65
N ASP A 139 13.79 11.10 -5.47
CA ASP A 139 14.76 11.13 -6.56
C ASP A 139 15.27 9.74 -6.95
N TYR A 140 14.74 8.68 -6.36
CA TYR A 140 15.13 7.32 -6.71
C TYR A 140 14.33 6.86 -7.94
N PRO A 141 14.99 6.33 -8.99
CA PRO A 141 14.35 5.97 -10.24
C PRO A 141 13.65 4.61 -10.11
N LEU A 142 12.57 4.58 -9.32
CA LEU A 142 11.67 3.43 -9.21
C LEU A 142 10.94 3.19 -10.54
N ASP A 143 10.64 1.92 -10.80
CA ASP A 143 9.83 1.49 -11.95
C ASP A 143 8.48 2.22 -11.98
N ALA A 144 7.98 2.49 -13.19
CA ALA A 144 6.71 3.20 -13.39
C ALA A 144 5.54 2.50 -12.68
N GLU A 145 5.50 1.16 -12.68
CA GLU A 145 4.48 0.38 -11.97
C GLU A 145 4.53 0.64 -10.46
N ILE A 146 5.72 0.72 -9.87
CA ILE A 146 5.88 0.96 -8.44
C ILE A 146 5.46 2.39 -8.08
N ARG A 147 5.82 3.36 -8.92
CA ARG A 147 5.37 4.76 -8.74
C ARG A 147 3.84 4.89 -8.82
N ASP A 148 3.19 4.17 -9.73
CA ASP A 148 1.74 4.11 -9.85
C ASP A 148 1.09 3.50 -8.59
N ARG A 149 1.63 2.38 -8.10
CA ARG A 149 1.18 1.72 -6.87
C ARG A 149 1.31 2.63 -5.65
N ILE A 150 2.41 3.36 -5.51
CA ILE A 150 2.62 4.35 -4.43
C ILE A 150 1.56 5.46 -4.53
N SER A 151 1.35 6.01 -5.72
CA SER A 151 0.40 7.10 -5.95
C SER A 151 -1.04 6.65 -5.65
N LYS A 152 -1.45 5.50 -6.18
CA LYS A 152 -2.76 4.89 -5.91
C LYS A 152 -2.93 4.56 -4.42
N GLY A 153 -1.91 3.99 -3.80
CA GLY A 153 -1.89 3.67 -2.37
C GLY A 153 -2.05 4.91 -1.50
N GLY A 154 -1.37 6.01 -1.82
CA GLY A 154 -1.51 7.29 -1.14
C GLY A 154 -2.91 7.89 -1.29
N PHE A 155 -3.50 7.85 -2.50
CA PHE A 155 -4.87 8.31 -2.71
C PHE A 155 -5.89 7.52 -1.89
N LEU A 156 -5.80 6.19 -1.87
CA LEU A 156 -6.66 5.32 -1.06
C LEU A 156 -6.48 5.57 0.44
N LEU A 157 -5.26 5.89 0.89
CA LEU A 157 -4.99 6.24 2.28
C LEU A 157 -5.77 7.49 2.69
N GLU A 158 -5.77 8.53 1.84
CA GLU A 158 -6.51 9.76 2.08
C GLU A 158 -8.03 9.53 2.07
N GLU A 159 -8.56 8.76 1.12
CA GLU A 159 -9.98 8.37 1.11
C GLU A 159 -10.36 7.60 2.39
N GLY A 160 -9.51 6.66 2.81
CA GLY A 160 -9.69 5.90 4.05
C GLY A 160 -9.65 6.78 5.30
N ALA A 161 -8.74 7.76 5.34
CA ALA A 161 -8.64 8.73 6.43
C ALA A 161 -9.85 9.66 6.50
N ILE A 162 -10.42 10.06 5.36
CA ILE A 162 -11.68 10.81 5.29
C ILE A 162 -12.84 9.96 5.85
N ALA A 163 -12.98 8.72 5.37
CA ALA A 163 -14.02 7.79 5.83
C ALA A 163 -13.93 7.54 7.35
N TYR A 164 -12.72 7.37 7.88
CA TYR A 164 -12.45 7.22 9.30
C TYR A 164 -12.93 8.45 10.11
N ARG A 165 -12.64 9.67 9.63
CA ARG A 165 -13.03 10.92 10.32
C ARG A 165 -14.54 11.12 10.38
N ILE A 166 -15.28 10.69 9.37
CA ILE A 166 -16.75 10.80 9.33
C ILE A 166 -17.47 9.63 10.04
N GLY A 167 -16.72 8.65 10.57
CA GLY A 167 -17.26 7.51 11.32
C GLY A 167 -17.68 6.31 10.45
N ASP A 168 -17.39 6.31 9.15
CA ASP A 168 -17.64 5.18 8.26
C ASP A 168 -16.46 4.20 8.32
N TYR A 169 -16.39 3.44 9.41
CA TYR A 169 -15.24 2.57 9.68
C TYR A 169 -15.13 1.37 8.74
N LEU A 170 -16.24 0.87 8.18
CA LEU A 170 -16.18 -0.25 7.23
C LEU A 170 -15.59 0.18 5.89
N LYS A 171 -15.98 1.36 5.39
CA LYS A 171 -15.37 1.95 4.20
C LYS A 171 -13.91 2.30 4.44
N ALA A 172 -13.60 2.88 5.60
CA ALA A 172 -12.22 3.19 5.99
C ALA A 172 -11.35 1.92 5.99
N ASP A 173 -11.80 0.85 6.63
CA ASP A 173 -11.11 -0.44 6.67
C ASP A 173 -10.83 -1.01 5.29
N SER A 174 -11.82 -1.02 4.38
CA SER A 174 -11.61 -1.46 3.00
C SER A 174 -10.52 -0.65 2.28
N LYS A 175 -10.57 0.69 2.38
CA LYS A 175 -9.63 1.59 1.69
C LYS A 175 -8.23 1.51 2.28
N ILE A 176 -8.13 1.44 3.60
CA ILE A 176 -6.87 1.32 4.33
C ILE A 176 -6.20 -0.02 4.03
N ARG A 177 -6.94 -1.14 3.95
CA ARG A 177 -6.36 -2.44 3.56
C ARG A 177 -5.82 -2.45 2.14
N GLU A 178 -6.53 -1.87 1.18
CA GLU A 178 -6.04 -1.78 -0.21
C GLU A 178 -4.80 -0.86 -0.28
N SER A 179 -4.83 0.27 0.42
CA SER A 179 -3.67 1.17 0.58
C SER A 179 -2.47 0.45 1.21
N GLU A 180 -2.69 -0.30 2.30
CA GLU A 180 -1.68 -1.07 3.01
C GLU A 180 -0.98 -2.07 2.10
N HIS A 181 -1.77 -2.85 1.35
CA HIS A 181 -1.22 -3.80 0.37
C HIS A 181 -0.33 -3.09 -0.64
N LEU A 182 -0.75 -1.94 -1.18
CA LEU A 182 0.03 -1.20 -2.20
C LEU A 182 1.27 -0.54 -1.61
N LEU A 183 1.15 0.20 -0.51
CA LEU A 183 2.24 0.98 0.07
C LEU A 183 3.30 0.09 0.72
N ALA A 184 2.89 -0.89 1.53
CA ALA A 184 3.85 -1.74 2.24
C ALA A 184 4.69 -2.58 1.26
N SER A 185 4.04 -3.16 0.24
CA SER A 185 4.75 -3.94 -0.78
C SER A 185 5.65 -3.07 -1.68
N SER A 186 5.22 -1.85 -2.02
CA SER A 186 6.05 -0.92 -2.81
C SER A 186 7.25 -0.41 -2.01
N TYR A 187 7.06 -0.15 -0.71
CA TYR A 187 8.15 0.22 0.19
C TYR A 187 9.18 -0.90 0.34
N GLU A 188 8.71 -2.13 0.59
CA GLU A 188 9.61 -3.30 0.70
C GLU A 188 10.38 -3.55 -0.61
N TYR A 189 9.72 -3.41 -1.76
CA TYR A 189 10.36 -3.49 -3.06
C TYR A 189 11.45 -2.42 -3.22
N ALA A 190 11.12 -1.15 -2.98
CA ALA A 190 12.07 -0.04 -3.12
C ALA A 190 13.29 -0.21 -2.20
N HIS A 191 13.06 -0.63 -0.96
CA HIS A 191 14.13 -0.89 0.01
C HIS A 191 15.01 -2.07 -0.38
N THR A 192 14.40 -3.16 -0.85
CA THR A 192 15.13 -4.33 -1.35
C THR A 192 15.94 -3.99 -2.60
N HIS A 193 15.36 -3.20 -3.52
CA HIS A 193 16.03 -2.74 -4.72
C HIS A 193 17.26 -1.88 -4.38
N LEU A 194 17.11 -0.92 -3.46
CA LEU A 194 18.22 -0.13 -2.94
C LEU A 194 19.29 -1.00 -2.27
N ARG A 195 18.91 -1.92 -1.39
CA ARG A 195 19.85 -2.86 -0.74
C ARG A 195 20.64 -3.66 -1.77
N ASN A 196 19.97 -4.17 -2.79
CA ASN A 196 20.59 -4.95 -3.86
C ASN A 196 21.59 -4.12 -4.66
N TYR A 197 21.24 -2.88 -5.00
CA TYR A 197 22.14 -1.94 -5.66
C TYR A 197 23.43 -1.74 -4.85
N PHE A 198 23.30 -1.56 -3.53
CA PHE A 198 24.44 -1.37 -2.63
C PHE A 198 25.28 -2.62 -2.35
N ARG A 199 24.91 -3.80 -2.87
CA ARG A 199 25.77 -5.00 -2.80
C ARG A 199 27.08 -4.81 -3.56
N LEU A 200 27.11 -3.90 -4.54
CA LEU A 200 28.31 -3.57 -5.32
C LEU A 200 29.25 -2.60 -4.61
N TYR A 201 28.88 -2.05 -3.45
CA TYR A 201 29.69 -1.07 -2.72
C TYR A 201 31.14 -1.49 -2.45
N PRO A 202 31.46 -2.75 -2.07
CA PRO A 202 32.85 -3.16 -1.91
C PRO A 202 33.68 -3.02 -3.19
N GLN A 203 33.09 -3.31 -4.36
CA GLN A 203 33.74 -3.15 -5.66
C GLN A 203 33.95 -1.67 -5.98
N TRP A 204 32.93 -0.84 -5.75
CA TRP A 204 33.03 0.61 -5.94
C TRP A 204 34.17 1.21 -5.11
N LYS A 205 34.31 0.77 -3.86
CA LYS A 205 35.40 1.22 -2.98
C LYS A 205 36.77 0.89 -3.56
N ILE A 206 36.97 -0.33 -4.06
CA ILE A 206 38.22 -0.72 -4.71
C ILE A 206 38.53 0.19 -5.91
N TRP A 207 37.53 0.47 -6.76
CA TRP A 207 37.71 1.35 -7.91
C TRP A 207 38.02 2.80 -7.50
N ILE A 208 37.35 3.33 -6.48
CA ILE A 208 37.60 4.66 -5.91
C ILE A 208 39.05 4.75 -5.41
N ASP A 209 39.45 3.83 -4.54
CA ASP A 209 40.78 3.83 -3.92
C ASP A 209 41.88 3.73 -4.99
N SER A 210 41.67 2.87 -6.00
CA SER A 210 42.59 2.73 -7.13
C SER A 210 42.72 4.02 -7.95
N THR A 211 41.61 4.72 -8.18
CA THR A 211 41.58 5.96 -8.98
C THR A 211 42.26 7.12 -8.28
N ILE A 212 42.10 7.20 -6.96
CA ILE A 212 42.78 8.19 -6.13
C ILE A 212 44.28 7.90 -6.07
N THR A 213 44.66 6.62 -5.95
CA THR A 213 46.06 6.17 -5.93
C THR A 213 46.77 6.49 -7.25
N VAL A 214 46.09 6.34 -8.39
CA VAL A 214 46.65 6.75 -9.69
C VAL A 214 46.89 8.27 -9.73
N SER A 215 45.96 9.08 -9.22
CA SER A 215 46.14 10.55 -9.15
C SER A 215 47.33 10.94 -8.28
N ASP A 216 47.50 10.30 -7.13
CA ASP A 216 48.62 10.49 -6.21
C ASP A 216 49.96 10.11 -6.86
N SER A 217 50.08 8.85 -7.33
CA SER A 217 51.33 8.35 -7.93
C SER A 217 51.78 9.07 -9.20
N THR A 218 50.85 9.69 -9.94
CA THR A 218 51.16 10.41 -11.18
C THR A 218 51.25 11.93 -11.02
N ASN A 219 50.93 12.46 -9.84
CA ASN A 219 50.76 13.89 -9.58
C ASN A 219 49.83 14.56 -10.61
N ASP A 220 48.72 13.89 -10.96
CA ASP A 220 47.84 14.29 -12.05
C ASP A 220 46.36 14.18 -11.67
N TYR A 221 45.48 14.68 -12.52
CA TYR A 221 44.05 14.69 -12.29
C TYR A 221 43.41 13.32 -12.51
N SER A 222 42.45 12.96 -11.66
CA SER A 222 41.49 11.88 -11.89
C SER A 222 40.07 12.31 -11.53
N ILE A 223 39.07 11.59 -12.02
CA ILE A 223 37.66 11.89 -11.81
C ILE A 223 36.96 10.70 -11.16
N ILE A 224 36.13 10.96 -10.16
CA ILE A 224 35.14 10.03 -9.62
C ILE A 224 33.75 10.61 -9.84
N ILE A 225 32.83 9.81 -10.37
CA ILE A 225 31.41 10.16 -10.50
C ILE A 225 30.63 9.27 -9.52
N ASP A 226 29.96 9.91 -8.56
CA ASP A 226 29.07 9.28 -7.61
C ASP A 226 27.62 9.46 -8.10
N LYS A 227 27.02 8.34 -8.54
CA LYS A 227 25.69 8.36 -9.16
C LYS A 227 24.59 8.68 -8.15
N TYR A 228 24.66 8.15 -6.92
CA TYR A 228 23.65 8.35 -5.89
C TYR A 228 23.57 9.82 -5.43
N SER A 229 24.72 10.46 -5.22
CA SER A 229 24.80 11.86 -4.79
C SER A 229 24.78 12.87 -5.95
N ARG A 230 24.80 12.41 -7.20
CA ARG A 230 24.82 13.25 -8.41
C ARG A 230 26.01 14.19 -8.43
N LYS A 231 27.18 13.66 -8.09
CA LYS A 231 28.43 14.43 -7.98
C LYS A 231 29.50 13.90 -8.93
N LEU A 232 30.18 14.83 -9.60
CA LEU A 232 31.46 14.60 -10.25
C LEU A 232 32.54 15.26 -9.39
N ILE A 233 33.49 14.46 -8.93
CA ILE A 233 34.55 14.87 -8.02
C ILE A 233 35.89 14.70 -8.72
N VAL A 234 36.68 15.77 -8.74
CA VAL A 234 38.01 15.79 -9.33
C VAL A 234 39.04 15.67 -8.22
N TYR A 235 39.99 14.77 -8.40
CA TYR A 235 41.18 14.61 -7.56
C TYR A 235 42.41 15.13 -8.29
N ASN A 236 43.40 15.61 -7.54
CA ASN A 236 44.74 15.96 -7.99
C ASN A 236 45.71 15.62 -6.85
N ASP A 237 46.81 14.94 -7.15
CA ASP A 237 47.79 14.53 -6.13
C ASP A 237 47.10 13.78 -4.96
N GLY A 238 46.20 12.85 -5.31
CA GLY A 238 45.43 12.06 -4.34
C GLY A 238 44.40 12.84 -3.51
N LYS A 239 44.30 14.16 -3.68
CA LYS A 239 43.46 15.04 -2.86
C LYS A 239 42.26 15.54 -3.65
N LYS A 240 41.12 15.67 -2.97
CA LYS A 240 39.91 16.25 -3.56
C LYS A 240 40.20 17.71 -3.97
N PHE A 241 40.13 17.97 -5.26
CA PHE A 241 40.42 19.27 -5.87
C PHE A 241 39.16 20.09 -6.08
N ARG A 242 38.14 19.52 -6.73
CA ARG A 242 36.85 20.18 -7.02
C ARG A 242 35.70 19.18 -7.02
N GLU A 243 34.48 19.68 -6.86
CA GLU A 243 33.24 18.92 -6.97
C GLU A 243 32.23 19.72 -7.80
N TYR A 244 31.51 19.03 -8.67
CA TYR A 244 30.44 19.58 -9.50
C TYR A 244 29.17 18.75 -9.31
N SER A 245 28.01 19.41 -9.41
CA SER A 245 26.75 18.70 -9.57
C SER A 245 26.66 18.12 -10.98
N ALA A 246 26.14 16.89 -11.09
CA ALA A 246 26.06 16.14 -12.32
C ALA A 246 24.63 15.64 -12.54
N GLU A 247 24.13 15.79 -13.76
CA GLU A 247 22.87 15.19 -14.20
C GLU A 247 23.16 13.91 -14.96
N LEU A 248 22.43 12.85 -14.62
CA LEU A 248 22.68 11.52 -15.13
C LEU A 248 21.54 11.07 -16.03
N SER A 249 21.52 9.78 -16.28
CA SER A 249 20.44 9.13 -16.99
C SER A 249 19.23 8.85 -16.11
N GLN A 250 18.05 8.79 -16.72
CA GLN A 250 16.79 8.54 -16.00
C GLN A 250 16.80 7.21 -15.24
N ASN A 251 17.55 6.22 -15.72
CA ASN A 251 17.74 4.92 -15.10
C ASN A 251 19.16 4.81 -14.52
N TRP A 252 19.60 5.82 -13.76
CA TRP A 252 20.95 5.85 -13.22
C TRP A 252 21.22 4.67 -12.26
N VAL A 253 20.26 4.15 -11.50
CA VAL A 253 20.52 2.94 -10.67
C VAL A 253 20.66 1.66 -11.49
N GLY A 254 20.24 1.68 -12.75
CA GLY A 254 20.23 0.51 -13.62
C GLY A 254 21.63 0.09 -14.05
N ASP A 255 21.79 -1.21 -14.28
CA ASP A 255 23.01 -1.76 -14.87
C ASP A 255 23.08 -1.42 -16.35
N LYS A 256 24.20 -0.83 -16.78
CA LYS A 256 24.44 -0.62 -18.21
C LYS A 256 24.86 -1.92 -18.90
N ARG A 257 23.94 -2.54 -19.64
CA ARG A 257 24.11 -3.86 -20.25
C ARG A 257 23.90 -3.86 -21.76
N VAL A 258 23.08 -2.93 -22.28
CA VAL A 258 22.70 -2.91 -23.70
C VAL A 258 22.46 -1.48 -24.19
N ARG A 259 22.57 -1.27 -25.50
CA ARG A 259 22.15 -0.02 -26.14
C ARG A 259 20.68 0.26 -25.83
N GLY A 260 20.40 1.46 -25.30
CA GLY A 260 19.04 1.94 -25.05
C GLY A 260 18.49 1.62 -23.65
N ASP A 261 19.29 1.02 -22.76
CA ASP A 261 18.92 0.80 -21.35
C ASP A 261 18.79 2.08 -20.51
N LYS A 262 19.20 3.21 -21.08
CA LYS A 262 19.22 4.53 -20.44
C LYS A 262 19.96 4.50 -19.10
N ALA A 263 20.98 3.66 -18.96
CA ALA A 263 21.81 3.59 -17.78
C ALA A 263 23.16 4.27 -18.03
N THR A 264 23.67 4.95 -17.00
CA THR A 264 25.05 5.43 -16.93
C THR A 264 25.92 4.28 -16.41
N PRO A 265 26.99 3.88 -17.11
CA PRO A 265 27.77 2.71 -16.74
C PRO A 265 28.48 2.90 -15.40
N GLU A 266 28.84 1.79 -14.77
CA GLU A 266 29.68 1.76 -13.58
C GLU A 266 30.95 0.98 -13.90
N GLY A 267 32.10 1.51 -13.49
CA GLY A 267 33.39 0.93 -13.82
C GLY A 267 34.50 1.97 -13.90
N MET A 268 35.68 1.51 -14.30
CA MET A 268 36.88 2.33 -14.48
C MET A 268 37.11 2.63 -15.97
N TYR A 269 37.18 3.92 -16.28
CA TYR A 269 37.27 4.47 -17.61
C TYR A 269 38.43 5.47 -17.73
N LYS A 270 38.65 5.96 -18.95
CA LYS A 270 39.56 7.04 -19.26
C LYS A 270 38.99 7.92 -20.37
N ILE A 271 39.37 9.19 -20.35
CA ILE A 271 39.05 10.10 -21.45
C ILE A 271 39.85 9.70 -22.68
N THR A 272 39.18 9.43 -23.80
CA THR A 272 39.81 9.07 -25.08
C THR A 272 39.90 10.26 -26.02
N ARG A 273 38.92 11.15 -26.00
CA ARG A 273 38.83 12.31 -26.88
C ARG A 273 38.17 13.48 -26.16
N LYS A 274 38.52 14.69 -26.59
CA LYS A 274 37.95 15.96 -26.12
C LYS A 274 37.35 16.70 -27.30
N PHE A 275 36.07 17.06 -27.21
CA PHE A 275 35.34 17.81 -28.22
C PHE A 275 35.06 19.23 -27.73
N ARG A 276 35.31 20.21 -28.60
CA ARG A 276 35.01 21.63 -28.38
C ARG A 276 33.63 21.96 -28.98
N SER A 277 33.18 23.20 -28.81
CA SER A 277 31.82 23.63 -29.16
C SER A 277 31.47 23.55 -30.65
N ASP A 278 32.47 23.52 -31.51
CA ASP A 278 32.36 23.33 -32.95
C ASP A 278 32.23 21.85 -33.37
N SER A 279 32.55 20.92 -32.46
CA SER A 279 32.70 19.49 -32.74
C SER A 279 31.74 18.61 -31.92
N THR A 280 30.88 19.21 -31.11
CA THR A 280 29.81 18.51 -30.39
C THR A 280 28.57 19.40 -30.22
N LYS A 281 27.40 18.76 -30.15
CA LYS A 281 26.13 19.42 -29.80
C LYS A 281 26.02 19.78 -28.31
N TYR A 282 26.98 19.37 -27.47
CA TYR A 282 26.91 19.50 -26.00
C TYR A 282 27.75 20.65 -25.42
N TYR A 283 28.03 21.69 -26.21
CA TYR A 283 28.96 22.78 -25.86
C TYR A 283 30.43 22.32 -25.71
N LYS A 284 30.73 21.34 -24.85
CA LYS A 284 32.01 20.61 -24.79
C LYS A 284 31.72 19.19 -24.33
N ALA A 285 32.53 18.22 -24.76
CA ALA A 285 32.37 16.83 -24.36
C ALA A 285 33.71 16.11 -24.18
N LEU A 286 33.75 15.17 -23.24
CA LEU A 286 34.85 14.28 -22.95
C LEU A 286 34.37 12.84 -23.19
N LEU A 287 34.87 12.21 -24.24
CA LEU A 287 34.48 10.85 -24.60
C LEU A 287 35.19 9.84 -23.69
N LEU A 288 34.43 8.96 -23.04
CA LEU A 288 34.97 7.86 -22.27
C LEU A 288 35.26 6.66 -23.17
N ASN A 289 36.19 5.79 -22.77
CA ASN A 289 36.46 4.52 -23.44
C ASN A 289 35.37 3.45 -23.18
N TYR A 290 34.10 3.83 -23.01
CA TYR A 290 32.99 2.88 -22.90
C TYR A 290 32.48 2.47 -24.30
N PRO A 291 32.29 1.17 -24.59
CA PRO A 291 32.66 0.04 -23.73
C PRO A 291 34.18 -0.19 -23.73
N ASN A 292 34.73 -0.50 -22.55
CA ASN A 292 36.13 -0.92 -22.39
C ASN A 292 36.26 -2.45 -22.54
N GLU A 293 37.44 -3.00 -22.27
CA GLU A 293 37.69 -4.45 -22.35
C GLU A 293 36.83 -5.25 -21.36
N GLU A 294 36.67 -4.75 -20.13
CA GLU A 294 35.84 -5.38 -19.09
C GLU A 294 34.36 -5.36 -19.46
N ASP A 295 33.85 -4.22 -19.95
CA ASP A 295 32.47 -4.10 -20.44
C ASP A 295 32.20 -5.09 -21.58
N SER A 296 33.13 -5.18 -22.53
CA SER A 296 33.03 -6.09 -23.68
C SER A 296 33.04 -7.55 -23.23
N ALA A 297 33.93 -7.91 -22.30
CA ALA A 297 34.00 -9.26 -21.74
C ALA A 297 32.73 -9.61 -20.93
N ASN A 298 32.21 -8.68 -20.14
CA ASN A 298 30.96 -8.85 -19.39
C ASN A 298 29.77 -9.06 -20.32
N PHE A 299 29.69 -8.27 -21.39
CA PHE A 299 28.65 -8.36 -22.40
C PHE A 299 28.64 -9.71 -23.12
N GLU A 300 29.81 -10.16 -23.60
CA GLU A 300 29.93 -11.46 -24.28
C GLU A 300 29.66 -12.63 -23.33
N ARG A 301 30.11 -12.58 -22.07
CA ARG A 301 29.75 -13.57 -21.05
C ARG A 301 28.24 -13.62 -20.81
N ALA A 302 27.58 -12.46 -20.78
CA ALA A 302 26.14 -12.38 -20.58
C ALA A 302 25.35 -12.96 -21.76
N LYS A 303 25.83 -12.77 -23.00
CA LYS A 303 25.26 -13.44 -24.18
C LYS A 303 25.50 -14.95 -24.15
N ALA A 304 26.72 -15.39 -23.83
CA ALA A 304 27.08 -16.80 -23.81
C ALA A 304 26.23 -17.62 -22.81
N ARG A 305 25.89 -17.04 -21.66
CA ARG A 305 25.03 -17.68 -20.65
C ARG A 305 23.53 -17.49 -20.85
N GLY A 306 23.10 -16.87 -21.96
CA GLY A 306 21.68 -16.61 -22.25
C GLY A 306 21.04 -15.50 -21.41
N ALA A 307 21.82 -14.71 -20.67
CA ALA A 307 21.31 -13.57 -19.89
C ALA A 307 21.04 -12.33 -20.76
N LEU A 308 21.49 -12.33 -22.02
CA LEU A 308 21.18 -11.33 -23.04
C LEU A 308 20.84 -12.05 -24.37
N PRO A 309 19.95 -11.48 -25.19
CA PRO A 309 19.71 -11.98 -26.55
C PRO A 309 20.98 -11.93 -27.40
N GLN A 310 21.13 -12.88 -28.31
CA GLN A 310 22.29 -12.89 -29.23
C GLN A 310 22.35 -11.66 -30.15
N SER A 311 21.19 -11.07 -30.45
CA SER A 311 21.05 -9.83 -31.23
C SER A 311 21.33 -8.55 -30.45
N ALA A 312 21.56 -8.64 -29.13
CA ALA A 312 21.85 -7.47 -28.30
C ALA A 312 23.10 -6.74 -28.80
N LYS A 313 23.11 -5.41 -28.62
CA LYS A 313 24.26 -4.55 -28.90
C LYS A 313 24.65 -3.83 -27.63
N ILE A 314 25.95 -3.75 -27.33
CA ILE A 314 26.47 -3.15 -26.10
C ILE A 314 26.23 -1.63 -26.02
N GLY A 315 26.30 -0.93 -27.15
CA GLY A 315 26.21 0.54 -27.17
C GLY A 315 27.59 1.19 -27.19
N GLY A 316 27.68 2.46 -26.79
CA GLY A 316 28.91 3.26 -26.81
C GLY A 316 28.60 4.75 -26.63
N MET A 317 29.59 5.62 -26.91
CA MET A 317 29.43 7.08 -26.90
C MET A 317 28.97 7.66 -25.57
N ILE A 318 29.52 7.15 -24.46
CA ILE A 318 29.30 7.73 -23.14
C ILE A 318 30.29 8.87 -22.92
N GLU A 319 29.75 10.04 -22.58
CA GLU A 319 30.48 11.29 -22.50
C GLU A 319 30.21 12.01 -21.18
N ILE A 320 31.18 12.78 -20.70
CA ILE A 320 30.96 13.87 -19.75
C ILE A 320 30.83 15.16 -20.58
N HIS A 321 29.72 15.88 -20.48
CA HIS A 321 29.45 16.98 -21.40
C HIS A 321 28.72 18.18 -20.76
N GLY A 322 28.66 19.31 -21.47
CA GLY A 322 27.94 20.53 -21.07
C GLY A 322 26.42 20.43 -21.25
N HIS A 323 25.71 21.55 -21.27
CA HIS A 323 24.23 21.62 -21.37
C HIS A 323 23.46 20.91 -20.24
N GLY A 324 24.10 20.64 -19.11
CA GLY A 324 23.43 20.33 -17.85
C GLY A 324 22.91 21.59 -17.15
N GLY A 325 22.45 21.45 -15.91
CA GLY A 325 21.83 22.53 -15.13
C GLY A 325 20.32 22.62 -15.33
N LYS A 326 19.68 21.53 -15.76
CA LYS A 326 18.22 21.35 -15.86
C LYS A 326 17.58 21.00 -14.51
N GLY A 327 18.36 20.54 -13.54
CA GLY A 327 17.87 20.16 -12.21
C GLY A 327 17.18 18.79 -12.16
N ILE A 328 17.30 17.98 -13.21
CA ILE A 328 16.71 16.63 -13.31
C ILE A 328 17.67 15.67 -14.03
N ASP A 329 17.57 14.37 -13.77
CA ASP A 329 18.26 13.34 -14.54
C ASP A 329 17.57 13.14 -15.90
N TRP A 330 18.28 13.31 -17.03
CA TRP A 330 17.67 13.35 -18.37
C TRP A 330 18.49 12.67 -19.48
N THR A 331 19.74 12.32 -19.24
CA THR A 331 20.59 11.77 -20.30
C THR A 331 20.18 10.32 -20.64
N GLU A 332 20.71 9.77 -21.73
CA GLU A 332 20.54 8.34 -22.06
C GLU A 332 21.73 7.47 -21.60
N GLY A 333 22.62 8.06 -20.79
CA GLY A 333 23.78 7.37 -20.22
C GLY A 333 24.98 8.28 -19.96
N CYS A 334 25.03 9.46 -20.59
CA CYS A 334 26.06 10.46 -20.37
C CYS A 334 25.96 11.15 -19.00
N ILE A 335 26.97 11.96 -18.68
CA ILE A 335 27.05 12.77 -17.46
C ILE A 335 27.07 14.23 -17.88
N ALA A 336 26.02 14.97 -17.55
CA ALA A 336 25.87 16.37 -17.94
C ALA A 336 26.26 17.32 -16.79
N LEU A 337 27.04 18.33 -17.10
CA LEU A 337 27.45 19.42 -16.21
C LEU A 337 26.94 20.76 -16.75
N THR A 338 26.89 21.78 -15.89
CA THR A 338 26.69 23.15 -16.38
C THR A 338 27.83 23.55 -17.31
N ASN A 339 27.60 24.45 -18.26
CA ASN A 339 28.66 24.88 -19.20
C ASN A 339 29.88 25.48 -18.46
N ASN A 340 29.64 26.21 -17.37
CA ASN A 340 30.70 26.79 -16.54
C ASN A 340 31.54 25.71 -15.85
N ASP A 341 30.90 24.68 -15.28
CA ASP A 341 31.61 23.56 -14.67
C ASP A 341 32.37 22.73 -15.72
N MET A 342 31.75 22.56 -16.90
CA MET A 342 32.37 21.90 -18.03
C MET A 342 33.61 22.65 -18.52
N ASP A 343 33.61 23.99 -18.54
CA ASP A 343 34.79 24.78 -18.88
C ASP A 343 35.93 24.58 -17.90
N ASN A 344 35.63 24.59 -16.60
CA ASN A 344 36.60 24.32 -15.54
C ASN A 344 37.20 22.92 -15.69
N LEU A 345 36.36 21.89 -15.84
CA LEU A 345 36.79 20.51 -15.99
C LEU A 345 37.61 20.31 -17.26
N PHE A 346 37.14 20.84 -18.40
CA PHE A 346 37.77 20.66 -19.69
C PHE A 346 39.19 21.25 -19.74
N ASN A 347 39.48 22.29 -18.97
CA ASN A 347 40.79 22.94 -18.96
C ASN A 347 41.84 22.16 -18.16
N ILE A 348 41.44 21.36 -17.16
CA ILE A 348 42.38 20.65 -16.27
C ILE A 348 42.63 19.20 -16.68
N VAL A 349 41.67 18.54 -17.35
CA VAL A 349 41.81 17.11 -17.73
C VAL A 349 42.40 16.93 -19.12
N LYS A 350 43.03 15.78 -19.38
CA LYS A 350 43.64 15.43 -20.67
C LYS A 350 43.16 14.07 -21.17
N VAL A 351 43.48 13.75 -22.42
CA VAL A 351 43.30 12.38 -22.94
C VAL A 351 44.16 11.44 -22.08
N GLY A 352 43.56 10.36 -21.61
CA GLY A 352 44.14 9.42 -20.66
C GLY A 352 43.78 9.67 -19.20
N THR A 353 43.20 10.83 -18.84
CA THR A 353 42.75 11.09 -17.45
C THR A 353 41.80 9.98 -17.00
N PRO A 354 42.09 9.30 -15.87
CA PRO A 354 41.22 8.27 -15.31
C PRO A 354 39.88 8.84 -14.87
N VAL A 355 38.81 8.08 -15.12
CA VAL A 355 37.44 8.39 -14.74
C VAL A 355 36.80 7.14 -14.16
N THR A 356 36.37 7.19 -12.91
CA THR A 356 35.67 6.06 -12.27
C THR A 356 34.23 6.45 -11.98
N ILE A 357 33.29 5.62 -12.42
CA ILE A 357 31.87 5.82 -12.17
C ILE A 357 31.41 4.74 -11.21
N VAL A 358 30.82 5.15 -10.09
CA VAL A 358 30.33 4.27 -9.04
C VAL A 358 28.89 4.59 -8.70
N GLY A 359 28.18 3.61 -8.15
CA GLY A 359 26.85 3.86 -7.64
C GLY A 359 26.84 4.81 -6.45
N SER A 360 27.79 4.68 -5.53
CA SER A 360 27.94 5.57 -4.39
C SER A 360 29.34 5.47 -3.78
N MET A 361 29.88 6.59 -3.30
CA MET A 361 31.09 6.66 -2.47
C MET A 361 30.78 6.42 -0.98
N GLN A 362 29.51 6.52 -0.58
CA GLN A 362 29.05 6.22 0.78
C GLN A 362 28.43 4.83 0.87
N SER A 363 28.60 4.16 2.00
CA SER A 363 27.93 2.89 2.27
C SER A 363 26.43 3.08 2.47
N LEU A 364 25.65 2.01 2.27
CA LEU A 364 24.21 2.02 2.55
C LEU A 364 23.91 2.46 3.98
N ARG A 365 24.72 2.06 4.97
CA ARG A 365 24.53 2.46 6.37
C ARG A 365 24.64 3.98 6.57
N GLN A 366 25.54 4.63 5.84
CA GLN A 366 25.70 6.09 5.91
C GLN A 366 24.53 6.79 5.23
N ILE A 367 24.12 6.31 4.07
CA ILE A 367 22.96 6.84 3.34
C ILE A 367 21.67 6.70 4.14
N LEU A 368 21.45 5.56 4.82
CA LEU A 368 20.23 5.35 5.59
C LEU A 368 20.17 6.17 6.89
N ARG A 369 21.31 6.70 7.37
CA ARG A 369 21.42 7.53 8.57
C ARG A 369 21.18 9.01 8.30
N ASN A 370 21.53 9.47 7.11
CA ASN A 370 21.27 10.83 6.64
C ASN A 370 19.82 10.91 6.15
#